data_AF-A0A7X3TL89-F1
#
_entry.id   AF-A0A7X3TL89-F1
#
_cell.length_a   1.000
_cell.length_b   1.000
_cell.length_c   1.000
_cell.angle_alpha   90.00
_cell.angle_beta   90.00
_cell.angle_gamma   90.00
#
_symmetry.space_group_name_H-M   'P 1'
#
loop_
_entity.id
_entity.type
_entity.pdbx_description
1 polymer ?
#
loop_
_entity_poly.entity_id
_entity_poly.type
_entity_poly.pdbx_seq_one_letter_code
_entity_poly.pdbx_strand_id
1 'polypeptide(L)' 'MKRRAAPEPDRAGRKPRWLRAQLPSGSRYLRLKGLMREHRLATVCEESHCPNIGECWNAGTA' A
#
# COMPACT_ATOMS: atom_id res chain seq x y z
N MET A 1 -2.63 3.57 36.26
CA MET A 1 -2.97 2.73 35.08
C MET A 1 -3.98 3.48 34.22
N LYS A 2 -3.59 4.01 33.05
CA LYS A 2 -4.56 4.63 32.11
C LYS A 2 -4.95 3.56 31.08
N ARG A 3 -6.20 3.06 31.13
CA ARG A 3 -6.75 2.19 30.08
C ARG A 3 -6.85 3.00 28.80
N ARG A 4 -6.27 2.52 27.69
CA ARG A 4 -6.49 3.08 26.35
C ARG A 4 -7.93 2.73 25.93
N ALA A 5 -8.70 3.73 25.52
CA ALA A 5 -10.00 3.52 24.89
C ALA A 5 -9.80 2.88 23.50
N ALA A 6 -10.73 2.01 23.10
CA ALA A 6 -10.78 1.48 21.73
C ALA A 6 -11.16 2.61 20.75
N PRO A 7 -10.64 2.60 19.51
CA PRO A 7 -11.03 3.59 18.51
C PRO A 7 -12.52 3.42 18.19
N GLU A 8 -13.29 4.53 18.22
CA GLU A 8 -14.64 4.57 17.65
C GLU A 8 -14.60 4.16 16.17
N PRO A 9 -15.64 3.49 15.64
CA PRO A 9 -15.69 3.16 14.22
C PRO A 9 -15.60 4.45 13.41
N ASP A 10 -14.65 4.44 12.49
CA ASP A 10 -14.18 5.58 11.74
C ASP A 10 -15.34 6.37 11.10
N ARG A 11 -15.57 7.60 11.60
CA ARG A 11 -16.41 8.60 10.91
C ARG A 11 -15.68 9.22 9.71
N ALA A 12 -14.57 8.65 9.22
CA ALA A 12 -13.98 9.11 7.97
C ALA A 12 -14.99 8.92 6.84
N GLY A 13 -15.54 10.04 6.38
CA GLY A 13 -16.30 10.09 5.15
C GLY A 13 -15.52 9.44 4.00
N ARG A 14 -16.24 9.02 2.96
CA ARG A 14 -15.63 8.41 1.78
C ARG A 14 -14.54 9.33 1.21
N LYS A 15 -13.38 8.76 0.88
CA LYS A 15 -12.31 9.49 0.19
C LYS A 15 -12.85 10.17 -1.08
N PRO A 16 -12.51 11.45 -1.32
CA PRO A 16 -12.92 12.15 -2.53
C PRO A 16 -12.33 11.45 -3.75
N ARG A 17 -12.98 11.58 -4.92
CA ARG A 17 -12.61 10.81 -6.13
C ARG A 17 -11.14 10.98 -6.52
N TRP A 18 -10.58 12.18 -6.38
CA TRP A 18 -9.20 12.50 -6.74
C TRP A 18 -8.14 11.88 -5.81
N LEU A 19 -8.52 11.42 -4.61
CA LEU A 19 -7.59 10.80 -3.63
C LEU A 19 -7.63 9.26 -3.66
N ARG A 20 -8.39 8.66 -4.58
CA ARG A 20 -8.51 7.19 -4.65
C ARG A 20 -7.39 6.60 -5.48
N ALA A 21 -6.65 5.70 -4.87
CA ALA A 21 -5.66 4.88 -5.55
C ALA A 21 -6.30 3.90 -6.54
N GLN A 22 -5.59 3.59 -7.61
CA GLN A 22 -5.95 2.51 -8.51
C GLN A 22 -5.44 1.16 -7.97
N LEU A 23 -6.12 0.07 -8.32
CA LEU A 23 -5.64 -1.26 -7.96
C LEU A 23 -4.35 -1.58 -8.73
N PRO A 24 -3.28 -2.04 -8.03
CA PRO A 24 -2.05 -2.44 -8.69
C PRO A 24 -2.31 -3.56 -9.71
N SER A 25 -1.84 -3.37 -10.93
CA SER A 25 -1.92 -4.33 -12.03
C SER A 25 -0.66 -4.23 -12.89
N GLY A 26 -0.47 -5.16 -13.84
CA GLY A 26 0.67 -5.14 -14.76
C GLY A 26 1.77 -6.15 -14.41
N SER A 27 2.47 -6.62 -15.45
CA SER A 27 3.48 -7.69 -15.35
C SER A 27 4.71 -7.28 -14.54
N ARG A 28 5.13 -6.01 -14.62
CA ARG A 28 6.31 -5.51 -13.91
C ARG A 28 6.06 -5.39 -12.40
N TYR A 29 4.88 -4.90 -11.99
CA TYR A 29 4.45 -4.95 -10.58
C TYR A 29 4.47 -6.40 -10.04
N LEU A 30 3.89 -7.37 -10.78
CA LEU A 30 3.88 -8.77 -10.37
C LEU A 30 5.29 -9.36 -10.24
N ARG A 31 6.19 -9.03 -11.19
CA ARG A 31 7.59 -9.44 -11.14
C ARG A 31 8.31 -8.87 -9.91
N LEU A 32 8.20 -7.55 -9.67
CA LEU A 32 8.85 -6.91 -8.53
C LEU A 32 8.31 -7.47 -7.20
N LYS A 33 6.99 -7.69 -7.11
CA LYS A 33 6.36 -8.37 -5.98
C LYS A 33 6.89 -9.79 -5.75
N GLY A 34 7.12 -10.53 -6.82
CA GLY A 34 7.77 -11.84 -6.76
C GLY A 34 9.17 -11.74 -6.16
N LEU A 35 10.00 -10.83 -6.67
CA LEU A 35 11.37 -10.62 -6.20
C LEU A 35 11.43 -10.23 -4.72
N MET A 36 10.57 -9.33 -4.26
CA MET A 36 10.52 -8.94 -2.84
C MET A 36 10.24 -10.15 -1.94
N ARG A 37 9.28 -11.00 -2.34
CA ARG A 37 8.92 -12.22 -1.61
C ARG A 37 10.02 -13.28 -1.64
N GLU A 38 10.60 -13.51 -2.81
CA GLU A 38 11.68 -14.48 -3.01
C GLU A 38 12.89 -14.15 -2.12
N HIS A 39 13.27 -12.88 -2.07
CA HIS A 39 14.41 -12.41 -1.29
C HIS A 39 14.06 -11.99 0.14
N ARG A 40 12.80 -12.12 0.56
CA ARG A 40 12.31 -11.73 1.89
C ARG A 40 12.66 -10.28 2.25
N LEU A 41 12.53 -9.38 1.29
CA LEU A 41 12.81 -7.95 1.45
C LEU A 41 11.58 -7.24 1.99
N ALA A 42 11.80 -6.32 2.92
CA ALA A 42 10.78 -5.38 3.37
C ALA A 42 10.89 -4.08 2.57
N THR A 43 9.77 -3.52 2.15
CA THR A 43 9.73 -2.22 1.47
C THR A 43 8.75 -1.28 2.17
N VAL A 44 9.08 0.01 2.18
CA VAL A 44 8.15 1.03 2.71
C VAL A 44 6.83 1.02 1.93
N CYS A 45 6.85 0.70 0.63
CA CYS A 45 5.66 0.61 -0.20
C CYS A 45 4.65 -0.40 0.33
N GLU A 46 5.11 -1.59 0.73
CA GLU A 46 4.24 -2.66 1.25
C GLU A 46 3.83 -2.39 2.71
N GLU A 47 4.79 -2.04 3.59
CA GLU A 47 4.52 -1.81 5.01
C GLU A 47 3.54 -0.64 5.23
N SER A 48 3.68 0.44 4.45
CA SER A 48 2.85 1.63 4.58
C SER A 48 1.52 1.56 3.83
N HIS A 49 1.24 0.46 3.12
CA HIS A 49 0.09 0.36 2.20
C HIS A 49 0.05 1.53 1.19
N CYS A 50 1.21 1.82 0.58
CA CYS A 50 1.39 2.99 -0.28
C CYS A 50 0.34 3.00 -1.42
N PRO A 51 -0.45 4.09 -1.58
CA PRO A 51 -1.46 4.18 -2.64
C PRO A 51 -0.86 4.16 -4.06
N ASN A 52 0.46 4.37 -4.18
CA ASN A 52 1.16 4.53 -5.46
C ASN A 52 1.98 3.28 -5.84
N ILE A 53 1.93 2.20 -5.04
CA ILE A 53 2.78 1.02 -5.22
C ILE A 53 2.68 0.43 -6.63
N GLY A 54 1.48 0.42 -7.21
CA GLY A 54 1.28 -0.07 -8.58
C GLY A 54 2.00 0.77 -9.63
N GLU A 55 1.94 2.09 -9.52
CA GLU A 55 2.59 3.00 -10.47
C GLU A 55 4.12 2.94 -10.34
N CYS A 56 4.64 3.09 -9.12
CA CYS A 56 6.09 3.09 -8.87
C CYS A 56 6.74 1.78 -9.34
N TRP A 57 6.17 0.63 -8.97
CA TRP A 57 6.76 -0.67 -9.32
C TRP A 57 6.62 -0.99 -10.82
N ASN A 58 5.57 -0.50 -11.49
CA ASN A 58 5.48 -0.59 -12.95
C ASN A 58 6.47 0.33 -13.67
N ALA A 59 6.86 1.44 -13.06
CA ALA A 59 7.98 2.25 -13.54
C ALA A 59 9.36 1.59 -13.24
N GLY A 60 9.40 0.54 -12.41
CA GLY A 60 10.64 -0.14 -12.01
C GLY A 60 11.36 0.55 -10.85
N THR A 61 10.64 1.33 -10.05
CA THR A 61 11.14 2.00 -8.83
C THR A 61 10.39 1.46 -7.61
N ALA A 62 11.09 1.29 -6.48
CA ALA A 62 10.53 0.81 -5.21
C ALA A 62 11.12 1.56 -4.02
#